data_AF-A0A2E2QKR6-F1
#
_entry.id   AF-A0A2E2QKR6-F1
#
_cell.length_a   1.000
_cell.length_b   1.000
_cell.length_c   1.000
_cell.angle_alpha   90.00
_cell.angle_beta   90.00
_cell.angle_gamma   90.00
#
_symmetry.space_group_name_H-M   'P 1'
#
loop_
_entity.id
_entity.type
_entity.pdbx_description
1 polymer ?
#
loop_
_entity_poly.entity_id
_entity_poly.type
_entity_poly.pdbx_seq_one_letter_code
_entity_poly.pdbx_strand_id
1 'polypeptide(L)'
;MPKLGVTAIYFVLQNIRPCLHRAALIILISSIIVTLGNLADGVLASWASFFLVLLYAVFAVSWHRYSLIPGERNLKGFAVRLGMREVKYGLFALFASLLLVFIGIFLAASLPEEIALVLTAIVMLFPVCILAFFYPAIALDQPIRLGLFLTKAVEYSFSIVLAFLFWLLISGGLIGATAAISLIIGSILSSIVGGVIMALGLSVVFSVTLAVWISTVTFLYYNVIGLREYQETA
;
A
#
# COMPACT_ATOMS: atom_id res chain seq x y z
N MET A 1 -10.32 -21.37 2.18
CA MET A 1 -9.16 -20.46 2.11
C MET A 1 -9.37 -19.09 1.42
N PRO A 2 -10.54 -18.68 0.84
CA PRO A 2 -10.71 -17.32 0.30
C PRO A 2 -10.98 -16.23 1.36
N LYS A 3 -10.73 -16.51 2.64
CA LYS A 3 -11.12 -15.62 3.75
C LYS A 3 -10.08 -14.54 4.08
N LEU A 4 -8.81 -14.67 3.67
CA LEU A 4 -7.73 -13.78 4.12
C LEU A 4 -7.94 -12.31 3.75
N GLY A 5 -8.31 -12.01 2.50
CA GLY A 5 -8.60 -10.64 2.06
C GLY A 5 -9.81 -10.05 2.80
N VAL A 6 -10.86 -10.85 2.99
CA VAL A 6 -12.06 -10.43 3.74
C VAL A 6 -11.74 -10.21 5.22
N THR A 7 -10.92 -11.07 5.82
CA THR A 7 -10.43 -10.90 7.20
C THR A 7 -9.56 -9.65 7.34
N ALA A 8 -8.71 -9.36 6.36
CA ALA A 8 -7.92 -8.13 6.34
C ALA A 8 -8.80 -6.88 6.24
N ILE A 9 -9.83 -6.90 5.39
CA ILE A 9 -10.81 -5.81 5.31
C ILE A 9 -11.54 -5.62 6.63
N TYR A 10 -12.07 -6.70 7.19
CA TYR A 10 -12.75 -6.64 8.47
C TYR A 10 -11.83 -6.10 9.57
N PHE A 11 -10.57 -6.55 9.61
CA PHE A 11 -9.57 -6.06 10.54
C PHE A 11 -9.30 -4.55 10.37
N VAL A 12 -9.10 -4.06 9.14
CA VAL A 12 -8.87 -2.64 8.87
C VAL A 12 -10.10 -1.80 9.24
N LEU A 13 -11.31 -2.27 8.91
CA LEU A 13 -12.55 -1.56 9.24
C LEU A 13 -12.79 -1.49 10.74
N GLN A 14 -12.57 -2.59 11.48
CA GLN A 14 -12.65 -2.59 12.95
C GLN A 14 -11.60 -1.66 13.58
N ASN A 15 -10.43 -1.53 12.94
CA ASN A 15 -9.31 -0.72 13.41
C ASN A 15 -9.12 0.54 12.57
N ILE A 16 -10.20 1.11 12.03
CA ILE A 16 -10.11 2.25 11.11
C ILE A 16 -9.53 3.49 11.78
N ARG A 17 -9.89 3.74 13.05
CA ARG A 17 -9.35 4.86 13.82
C ARG A 17 -7.84 4.73 14.04
N PRO A 18 -7.30 3.59 14.53
CA PRO A 18 -5.87 3.32 14.54
C PRO A 18 -5.19 3.46 13.17
N CYS A 19 -5.84 2.99 12.09
CA CYS A 19 -5.33 3.11 10.72
C CYS A 19 -5.15 4.57 10.32
N LEU A 20 -6.22 5.37 10.46
CA LEU A 20 -6.19 6.80 10.12
C LEU A 20 -5.22 7.59 10.99
N HIS A 21 -5.12 7.26 12.29
CA HIS A 21 -4.16 7.91 13.18
C HIS A 21 -2.71 7.65 12.75
N ARG A 22 -2.38 6.43 12.33
CA ARG A 22 -1.05 6.08 11.80
C ARG A 22 -0.79 6.69 10.43
N ALA A 23 -1.83 6.81 9.61
CA ALA A 23 -1.76 7.44 8.29
C ALA A 23 -1.82 8.98 8.35
N ALA A 24 -2.14 9.59 9.50
CA ALA A 24 -2.45 11.02 9.59
C ALA A 24 -1.35 11.92 9.03
N LEU A 25 -0.09 11.64 9.36
CA LEU A 25 1.07 12.38 8.84
C LEU A 25 1.14 12.29 7.31
N ILE A 26 0.90 11.09 6.77
CA ILE A 26 0.95 10.84 5.34
C ILE A 26 -0.20 11.55 4.67
N ILE A 27 -1.42 11.41 5.18
CA ILE A 27 -2.61 12.07 4.63
C ILE A 27 -2.38 13.57 4.56
N LEU A 28 -1.84 14.18 5.63
CA LEU A 28 -1.55 15.61 5.66
C LEU A 28 -0.47 16.01 4.64
N ILE A 29 0.70 15.36 4.68
CA ILE A 29 1.82 15.73 3.80
C ILE A 29 1.47 15.42 2.33
N SER A 30 0.82 14.30 2.04
CA SER A 30 0.40 13.94 0.69
C SER A 30 -0.64 14.89 0.13
N SER A 31 -1.60 15.32 0.95
CA SER A 31 -2.58 16.31 0.52
C SER A 31 -1.91 17.66 0.19
N ILE A 32 -0.93 18.08 1.00
CA ILE A 32 -0.13 19.28 0.74
C ILE A 32 0.66 19.11 -0.56
N ILE A 33 1.37 17.99 -0.72
CA ILE A 33 2.17 17.69 -1.90
C ILE A 33 1.31 17.69 -3.17
N VAL A 34 0.16 17.03 -3.16
CA VAL A 34 -0.74 16.96 -4.33
C VAL A 34 -1.29 18.34 -4.66
N THR A 35 -1.67 19.13 -3.63
CA THR A 35 -2.19 20.48 -3.83
C THR A 35 -1.12 21.43 -4.36
N LEU A 36 0.11 21.38 -3.82
CA LEU A 36 1.24 22.19 -4.27
C LEU A 36 1.80 21.70 -5.61
N GLY A 37 1.75 20.40 -5.89
CA GLY A 37 2.21 19.80 -7.14
C GLY A 37 1.40 20.29 -8.34
N ASN A 38 0.11 20.57 -8.15
CA ASN A 38 -0.72 21.23 -9.18
C ASN A 38 -0.29 22.68 -9.46
N LEU A 39 0.54 23.28 -8.60
CA LEU A 39 1.03 24.65 -8.69
C LEU A 39 2.53 24.73 -9.00
N ALA A 40 3.24 23.61 -9.02
CA ALA A 40 4.69 23.55 -9.07
C ALA A 40 5.22 22.94 -10.38
N ASP A 41 6.44 23.32 -10.75
CA ASP A 41 7.13 22.76 -11.92
C ASP A 41 7.33 21.24 -11.79
N GLY A 42 7.41 20.55 -12.95
CA GLY A 42 7.48 19.08 -13.02
C GLY A 42 8.65 18.44 -12.25
N VAL A 43 9.74 19.18 -12.00
CA VAL A 43 10.86 18.73 -11.17
C VAL A 43 10.45 18.61 -9.70
N LEU A 44 9.74 19.61 -9.16
CA LEU A 44 9.32 19.62 -7.76
C LEU A 44 8.26 18.54 -7.48
N ALA A 45 7.35 18.31 -8.44
CA ALA A 45 6.38 17.21 -8.40
C ALA A 45 7.05 15.82 -8.39
N SER A 46 8.15 15.65 -9.12
CA SER A 46 8.92 14.40 -9.15
C SER A 46 9.60 14.13 -7.80
N TRP A 47 10.26 15.13 -7.22
CA TRP A 47 10.85 15.01 -5.87
C TRP A 47 9.80 14.71 -4.80
N ALA A 48 8.64 15.36 -4.88
CA ALA A 48 7.56 15.12 -3.93
C ALA A 48 7.03 13.68 -3.99
N SER A 49 7.02 13.07 -5.19
CA SER A 49 6.65 11.67 -5.39
C SER A 49 7.64 10.70 -4.70
N PHE A 50 8.95 11.01 -4.68
CA PHE A 50 9.93 10.23 -3.91
C PHE A 50 9.68 10.30 -2.40
N PHE A 51 9.39 11.50 -1.87
CA PHE A 51 9.05 11.66 -0.46
C PHE A 51 7.77 10.91 -0.08
N LEU A 52 6.77 10.91 -0.97
CA LEU A 52 5.54 10.14 -0.77
C LEU A 52 5.80 8.64 -0.63
N VAL A 53 6.64 8.06 -1.49
CA VAL A 53 6.99 6.63 -1.40
C VAL A 53 7.60 6.31 -0.04
N LEU A 54 8.50 7.16 0.45
CA LEU A 54 9.14 6.96 1.76
C LEU A 54 8.14 7.09 2.91
N LEU A 55 7.23 8.06 2.86
CA LEU A 55 6.16 8.19 3.84
C LEU A 55 5.26 6.94 3.85
N TYR A 56 4.80 6.48 2.69
CA TYR A 56 4.00 5.27 2.59
C TYR A 56 4.73 4.02 3.05
N ALA A 57 6.05 3.93 2.85
CA ALA A 57 6.86 2.85 3.41
C ALA A 57 6.88 2.86 4.95
N VAL A 58 6.99 4.03 5.56
CA VAL A 58 6.95 4.19 7.03
C VAL A 58 5.60 3.73 7.59
N PHE A 59 4.50 4.13 6.96
CA PHE A 59 3.17 3.63 7.34
C PHE A 59 3.06 2.12 7.11
N ALA A 60 3.58 1.62 6.01
CA ALA A 60 3.48 0.21 5.69
C ALA A 60 4.15 -0.67 6.77
N VAL A 61 5.37 -0.31 7.18
CA VAL A 61 6.08 -0.98 8.26
C VAL A 61 5.32 -0.87 9.59
N SER A 62 4.81 0.33 9.91
CA SER A 62 4.00 0.55 11.11
C SER A 62 2.74 -0.31 11.12
N TRP A 63 2.09 -0.48 9.96
CA TRP A 63 0.85 -1.25 9.82
C TRP A 63 1.10 -2.77 9.80
N HIS A 64 2.18 -3.25 9.19
CA HIS A 64 2.64 -4.64 9.30
C HIS A 64 2.78 -5.06 10.77
N ARG A 65 3.44 -4.21 11.58
CA ARG A 65 3.63 -4.43 13.02
C ARG A 65 2.32 -4.40 13.79
N TYR A 66 1.48 -3.40 13.54
CA TYR A 66 0.16 -3.29 14.18
C TYR A 66 -0.76 -4.49 13.89
N SER A 67 -0.68 -5.02 12.66
CA SER A 67 -1.49 -6.16 12.24
C SER A 67 -1.15 -7.43 13.03
N LEU A 68 0.13 -7.67 13.35
CA LEU A 68 0.56 -8.92 14.00
C LEU A 68 0.88 -8.83 15.49
N ILE A 69 1.50 -7.74 15.95
CA ILE A 69 2.08 -7.68 17.30
C ILE A 69 1.06 -7.03 18.23
N PRO A 70 0.48 -7.75 19.21
CA PRO A 70 -0.53 -7.19 20.12
C PRO A 70 0.02 -6.00 20.93
N GLY A 71 1.29 -6.06 21.34
CA GLY A 71 1.96 -4.97 22.06
C GLY A 71 2.02 -3.65 21.28
N GLU A 72 2.08 -3.71 19.95
CA GLU A 72 2.08 -2.51 19.08
C GLU A 72 0.70 -1.84 19.03
N ARG A 73 -0.36 -2.58 19.35
CA ARG A 73 -1.74 -2.05 19.39
C ARG A 73 -1.99 -1.17 20.62
N ASN A 74 -1.22 -1.38 21.68
CA ASN A 74 -1.35 -0.70 22.97
C ASN A 74 -0.39 0.48 23.14
N LEU A 75 0.46 0.78 22.15
CA LEU A 75 1.38 1.92 22.21
C LEU A 75 0.58 3.24 22.26
N LYS A 76 0.83 4.02 23.32
CA LYS A 76 0.30 5.38 23.47
C LYS A 76 1.24 6.38 22.76
N GLY A 77 0.68 7.27 21.93
CA GLY A 77 1.43 8.32 21.22
C GLY A 77 1.55 8.10 19.71
N PHE A 78 2.47 8.82 19.08
CA PHE A 78 2.71 8.74 17.63
C PHE A 78 3.38 7.40 17.30
N ALA A 79 2.70 6.54 16.53
CA ALA A 79 3.15 5.18 16.30
C ALA A 79 4.14 5.03 15.12
N VAL A 80 4.59 6.17 14.58
CA VAL A 80 5.62 6.22 13.54
C VAL A 80 6.98 6.28 14.21
N ARG A 81 7.82 5.30 13.92
CA ARG A 81 9.24 5.29 14.30
C ARG A 81 10.04 5.25 13.00
N LEU A 82 10.98 6.17 12.86
CA LEU A 82 11.94 6.15 11.76
C LEU A 82 13.15 5.34 12.21
N GLY A 83 13.41 4.23 11.52
CA GLY A 83 14.58 3.39 11.73
C GLY A 83 15.11 2.85 10.40
N MET A 84 16.15 2.02 10.51
CA MET A 84 16.79 1.41 9.33
C MET A 84 15.84 0.48 8.56
N ARG A 85 14.78 -0.04 9.20
CA ARG A 85 13.79 -0.92 8.57
C ARG A 85 12.94 -0.15 7.58
N GLU A 86 12.42 1.00 8.00
CA GLU A 86 11.60 1.90 7.19
C GLU A 86 12.40 2.42 5.99
N VAL A 87 13.69 2.72 6.18
CA VAL A 87 14.60 3.12 5.09
C VAL A 87 14.82 1.96 4.10
N LYS A 88 15.11 0.75 4.58
CA LYS A 88 15.29 -0.44 3.71
C LYS A 88 14.02 -0.75 2.91
N TYR A 89 12.87 -0.72 3.57
CA TYR A 89 11.57 -0.91 2.93
C TYR A 89 11.31 0.18 1.89
N GLY A 90 11.52 1.45 2.26
CA GLY A 90 11.31 2.59 1.37
C GLY A 90 12.20 2.54 0.13
N LEU A 91 13.48 2.23 0.28
CA LEU A 91 14.40 2.05 -0.84
C LEU A 91 13.95 0.92 -1.77
N PHE A 92 13.54 -0.22 -1.23
CA PHE A 92 13.07 -1.34 -2.05
C PHE A 92 11.78 -1.00 -2.79
N ALA A 93 10.84 -0.31 -2.12
CA ALA A 93 9.62 0.19 -2.74
C ALA A 93 9.90 1.22 -3.84
N LEU A 94 10.89 2.09 -3.64
CA LEU A 94 11.31 3.08 -4.61
C LEU A 94 11.93 2.44 -5.84
N PHE A 95 12.86 1.49 -5.67
CA PHE A 95 13.42 0.72 -6.79
C PHE A 95 12.35 -0.07 -7.55
N ALA A 96 11.44 -0.73 -6.83
CA ALA A 96 10.34 -1.46 -7.45
C ALA A 96 9.42 -0.54 -8.26
N SER A 97 9.09 0.64 -7.71
CA SER A 97 8.25 1.63 -8.39
C SER A 97 8.94 2.19 -9.64
N LEU A 98 10.23 2.51 -9.57
CA LEU A 98 11.01 2.99 -10.72
C LEU A 98 11.09 1.93 -11.83
N LEU A 99 11.37 0.68 -11.47
CA LEU A 99 11.41 -0.43 -12.43
C LEU A 99 10.06 -0.60 -13.14
N LEU A 100 8.98 -0.50 -12.38
CA LEU A 100 7.62 -0.65 -12.87
C LEU A 100 7.19 0.52 -13.79
N VAL A 101 7.59 1.75 -13.45
CA VAL A 101 7.45 2.90 -14.36
C VAL A 101 8.24 2.68 -15.65
N PHE A 102 9.48 2.20 -15.54
CA PHE A 102 10.32 1.93 -16.71
C PHE A 102 9.71 0.86 -17.64
N ILE A 103 9.21 -0.23 -17.06
CA ILE A 103 8.48 -1.27 -17.80
C ILE A 103 7.24 -0.67 -18.48
N GLY A 104 6.46 0.14 -17.76
CA GLY A 104 5.26 0.78 -18.31
C GLY A 104 5.57 1.69 -19.50
N ILE A 105 6.60 2.54 -19.38
CA ILE A 105 7.05 3.43 -20.47
C ILE A 105 7.53 2.60 -21.67
N PHE A 106 8.32 1.56 -21.43
CA PHE A 106 8.83 0.69 -22.50
C PHE A 106 7.69 -0.01 -23.27
N LEU A 107 6.69 -0.54 -22.54
CA LEU A 107 5.52 -1.19 -23.13
C LEU A 107 4.65 -0.18 -23.89
N ALA A 108 4.41 1.01 -23.33
CA ALA A 108 3.64 2.07 -23.97
C ALA A 108 4.31 2.62 -25.24
N ALA A 109 5.64 2.60 -25.31
CA ALA A 109 6.38 2.97 -26.52
C ALA A 109 6.29 1.91 -27.64
N SER A 110 6.00 0.66 -27.28
CA SER A 110 6.08 -0.50 -28.20
C SER A 110 4.72 -1.06 -28.61
N LEU A 111 3.67 -0.74 -27.85
CA LEU A 111 2.32 -1.32 -28.00
C LEU A 111 1.26 -0.22 -27.94
N PRO A 112 0.05 -0.47 -28.51
CA PRO A 112 -1.10 0.38 -28.27
C PRO A 112 -1.36 0.55 -26.76
N GLU A 113 -1.76 1.76 -26.35
CA GLU A 113 -1.87 2.17 -24.94
C GLU A 113 -2.71 1.19 -24.10
N GLU A 114 -3.83 0.73 -24.63
CA GLU A 114 -4.73 -0.22 -23.98
C GLU A 114 -4.03 -1.55 -23.68
N ILE A 115 -3.30 -2.08 -24.67
CA ILE A 115 -2.56 -3.33 -24.54
C ILE A 115 -1.38 -3.13 -23.58
N ALA A 116 -0.66 -2.03 -23.71
CA ALA A 116 0.45 -1.69 -22.83
C ALA A 116 0.00 -1.61 -21.36
N LEU A 117 -1.16 -1.03 -21.08
CA LEU A 117 -1.71 -0.90 -19.73
C LEU A 117 -2.07 -2.27 -19.13
N VAL A 118 -2.76 -3.12 -19.90
CA VAL A 118 -3.09 -4.49 -19.47
C VAL A 118 -1.82 -5.31 -19.23
N LEU A 119 -0.86 -5.25 -20.16
CA LEU A 119 0.38 -6.00 -20.05
C LEU A 119 1.23 -5.50 -18.88
N THR A 120 1.27 -4.20 -18.65
CA THR A 120 1.94 -3.62 -17.47
C THR A 120 1.29 -4.15 -16.20
N ALA A 121 -0.04 -4.14 -16.08
CA ALA A 121 -0.74 -4.67 -14.92
C ALA A 121 -0.46 -6.17 -14.69
N ILE A 122 -0.39 -6.97 -15.75
CA ILE A 122 0.00 -8.40 -15.66
C ILE A 122 1.44 -8.53 -15.19
N VAL A 123 2.36 -7.77 -15.77
CA VAL A 123 3.78 -7.79 -15.38
C VAL A 123 3.94 -7.32 -13.92
N MET A 124 3.10 -6.40 -13.44
CA MET A 124 3.09 -5.96 -12.03
C MET A 124 2.72 -7.08 -11.05
N LEU A 125 1.95 -8.09 -11.46
CA LEU A 125 1.60 -9.21 -10.57
C LEU A 125 2.86 -9.95 -10.08
N PHE A 126 3.88 -10.06 -10.92
CA PHE A 126 5.11 -10.77 -10.59
C PHE A 126 5.93 -10.10 -9.47
N PRO A 127 6.32 -8.81 -9.58
CA PRO A 127 6.95 -8.10 -8.48
C PRO A 127 5.98 -7.99 -7.30
N VAL A 128 4.67 -7.74 -7.48
CA VAL A 128 3.74 -7.68 -6.34
C VAL A 128 3.75 -8.97 -5.52
N CYS A 129 3.75 -10.14 -6.18
CA CYS A 129 3.88 -11.42 -5.48
C CYS A 129 5.21 -11.48 -4.73
N ILE A 130 6.33 -11.21 -5.40
CA ILE A 130 7.67 -11.21 -4.78
C ILE A 130 7.76 -10.23 -3.60
N LEU A 131 7.31 -9.00 -3.78
CA LEU A 131 7.34 -7.92 -2.80
C LEU A 131 6.47 -8.24 -1.59
N ALA A 132 5.30 -8.85 -1.80
CA ALA A 132 4.45 -9.35 -0.71
C ALA A 132 5.19 -10.31 0.22
N PHE A 133 6.30 -10.90 -0.23
CA PHE A 133 7.07 -11.88 0.52
C PHE A 133 8.23 -11.27 1.30
N PHE A 134 8.94 -10.32 0.69
CA PHE A 134 10.06 -9.64 1.33
C PHE A 134 9.61 -8.54 2.31
N TYR A 135 8.49 -7.87 2.02
CA TYR A 135 8.01 -6.73 2.81
C TYR A 135 7.65 -7.06 4.27
N PRO A 136 6.89 -8.11 4.57
CA PRO A 136 6.66 -8.51 5.96
C PRO A 136 7.95 -8.91 6.68
N ALA A 137 8.86 -9.61 5.99
CA ALA A 137 10.12 -10.05 6.58
C ALA A 137 10.98 -8.86 7.04
N ILE A 138 11.10 -7.84 6.19
CA ILE A 138 11.81 -6.59 6.48
C ILE A 138 11.08 -5.80 7.57
N ALA A 139 9.75 -5.69 7.50
CA ALA A 139 8.97 -4.91 8.46
C ALA A 139 8.98 -5.52 9.88
N LEU A 140 9.00 -6.85 9.98
CA LEU A 140 8.90 -7.60 11.23
C LEU A 140 10.27 -8.06 11.78
N ASP A 141 11.37 -7.77 11.08
CA ASP A 141 12.72 -8.30 11.36
C ASP A 141 12.73 -9.83 11.55
N GLN A 142 12.05 -10.53 10.64
CA GLN A 142 11.97 -11.99 10.65
C GLN A 142 12.91 -12.59 9.60
N PRO A 143 13.52 -13.76 9.87
CA PRO A 143 14.38 -14.41 8.90
C PRO A 143 13.60 -14.82 7.65
N ILE A 144 14.19 -14.59 6.48
CA ILE A 144 13.59 -14.95 5.19
C ILE A 144 13.82 -16.46 4.97
N ARG A 145 12.80 -17.28 5.19
CA ARG A 145 12.86 -18.74 4.93
C ARG A 145 12.46 -19.05 3.48
N LEU A 146 13.28 -18.65 2.51
CA LEU A 146 12.96 -18.70 1.07
C LEU A 146 12.38 -20.04 0.59
N GLY A 147 12.88 -21.19 1.07
CA GLY A 147 12.40 -22.51 0.64
C GLY A 147 10.95 -22.81 1.03
N LEU A 148 10.64 -22.72 2.33
CA LEU A 148 9.28 -22.82 2.88
C LEU A 148 8.37 -21.74 2.29
N PHE A 149 8.95 -20.57 2.08
CA PHE A 149 8.27 -19.45 1.50
C PHE A 149 7.81 -19.74 0.07
N LEU A 150 8.70 -20.20 -0.80
CA LEU A 150 8.38 -20.53 -2.21
C LEU A 150 7.33 -21.65 -2.31
N THR A 151 7.42 -22.68 -1.46
CA THR A 151 6.43 -23.77 -1.46
C THR A 151 5.04 -23.26 -1.09
N LYS A 152 4.94 -22.46 -0.02
CA LYS A 152 3.66 -21.86 0.39
C LYS A 152 3.20 -20.71 -0.52
N ALA A 153 4.12 -20.00 -1.15
CA ALA A 153 3.81 -18.95 -2.12
C ALA A 153 3.11 -19.52 -3.34
N VAL A 154 3.56 -20.68 -3.84
CA VAL A 154 2.89 -21.41 -4.93
C VAL A 154 1.51 -21.87 -4.45
N GLU A 155 1.41 -22.44 -3.25
CA GLU A 155 0.14 -22.89 -2.64
C GLU A 155 -0.89 -21.75 -2.51
N TYR A 156 -0.44 -20.55 -2.11
CA TYR A 156 -1.31 -19.39 -1.93
C TYR A 156 -1.30 -18.38 -3.07
N SER A 157 -0.61 -18.67 -4.18
CA SER A 157 -0.43 -17.76 -5.33
C SER A 157 -1.76 -17.24 -5.84
N PHE A 158 -2.72 -18.15 -6.04
CA PHE A 158 -4.08 -17.81 -6.46
C PHE A 158 -4.79 -16.88 -5.46
N SER A 159 -4.61 -17.10 -4.16
CA SER A 159 -5.23 -16.26 -3.11
C SER A 159 -4.61 -14.85 -3.07
N ILE A 160 -3.30 -14.74 -3.31
CA ILE A 160 -2.60 -13.46 -3.39
C ILE A 160 -3.06 -12.67 -4.61
N VAL A 161 -3.11 -13.33 -5.78
CA VAL A 161 -3.60 -12.71 -7.02
C VAL A 161 -5.05 -12.25 -6.85
N LEU A 162 -5.93 -13.10 -6.29
CA LEU A 162 -7.32 -12.73 -6.05
C LEU A 162 -7.44 -11.55 -5.07
N ALA A 163 -6.65 -11.54 -3.99
CA ALA A 163 -6.64 -10.43 -3.05
C ALA A 163 -6.13 -9.14 -3.69
N PHE A 164 -5.14 -9.23 -4.58
CA PHE A 164 -4.61 -8.08 -5.31
C PHE A 164 -5.63 -7.53 -6.31
N LEU A 165 -6.29 -8.40 -7.07
CA LEU A 165 -7.38 -8.00 -7.98
C LEU A 165 -8.53 -7.36 -7.21
N PHE A 166 -8.88 -7.89 -6.05
CA PHE A 166 -9.91 -7.31 -5.20
C PHE A 166 -9.48 -5.95 -4.63
N TRP A 167 -8.21 -5.81 -4.25
CA TRP A 167 -7.64 -4.54 -3.86
C TRP A 167 -7.69 -3.53 -5.00
N LEU A 168 -7.32 -3.91 -6.22
CA LEU A 168 -7.42 -3.05 -7.41
C LEU A 168 -8.87 -2.60 -7.66
N LEU A 169 -9.83 -3.52 -7.55
CA LEU A 169 -11.25 -3.23 -7.74
C LEU A 169 -11.75 -2.22 -6.69
N ILE A 170 -11.47 -2.46 -5.41
CA ILE A 170 -11.87 -1.56 -4.31
C ILE A 170 -11.19 -0.20 -4.46
N SER A 171 -9.88 -0.17 -4.69
CA SER A 171 -9.13 1.06 -4.88
C SER A 171 -9.65 1.84 -6.07
N GLY A 172 -9.84 1.20 -7.22
CA GLY A 172 -10.38 1.84 -8.42
C GLY A 172 -11.78 2.42 -8.21
N GLY A 173 -12.68 1.66 -7.58
CA GLY A 173 -14.03 2.14 -7.24
C GLY A 173 -14.02 3.33 -6.29
N LEU A 174 -13.21 3.30 -5.23
CA LEU A 174 -13.11 4.39 -4.27
C LEU A 174 -12.42 5.64 -4.85
N ILE A 175 -11.40 5.46 -5.69
CA ILE A 175 -10.74 6.55 -6.42
C ILE A 175 -11.75 7.22 -7.35
N GLY A 176 -12.49 6.44 -8.14
CA GLY A 176 -13.53 6.93 -9.04
C GLY A 176 -14.64 7.70 -8.30
N ALA A 177 -15.12 7.15 -7.18
CA ALA A 177 -16.12 7.83 -6.35
C ALA A 177 -15.59 9.14 -5.77
N THR A 178 -14.34 9.16 -5.30
CA THR A 178 -13.68 10.36 -4.76
C THR A 178 -13.53 11.44 -5.83
N ALA A 179 -13.10 11.05 -7.03
CA ALA A 179 -12.98 11.96 -8.17
C ALA A 179 -14.35 12.54 -8.57
N ALA A 180 -15.39 11.72 -8.64
CA ALA A 180 -16.75 12.18 -8.96
C ALA A 180 -17.28 13.19 -7.92
N ILE A 181 -17.13 12.90 -6.62
CA ILE A 181 -17.53 13.81 -5.54
C ILE A 181 -16.75 15.12 -5.60
N SER A 182 -15.43 15.04 -5.82
CA SER A 182 -14.59 16.22 -5.97
C SER A 182 -15.04 17.11 -7.14
N LEU A 183 -15.37 16.53 -8.29
CA LEU A 183 -15.87 17.27 -9.45
C LEU A 183 -17.22 17.95 -9.16
N ILE A 184 -18.15 17.24 -8.53
CA ILE A 184 -19.46 17.79 -8.15
C ILE A 184 -19.27 18.99 -7.21
N ILE A 185 -18.50 18.82 -6.13
CA ILE A 185 -18.27 19.89 -5.16
C ILE A 185 -17.47 21.05 -5.79
N GLY A 186 -16.50 20.73 -6.64
CA GLY A 186 -15.70 21.70 -7.37
C GLY A 186 -16.54 22.58 -8.31
N SER A 187 -17.58 22.01 -8.92
CA SER A 187 -18.53 22.74 -9.76
C SER A 187 -19.47 23.67 -8.98
N ILE A 188 -19.73 23.38 -7.70
CA ILE A 188 -20.66 24.15 -6.85
C ILE A 188 -19.92 25.26 -6.09
N LEU A 189 -18.77 24.96 -5.49
CA LEU A 189 -18.04 25.88 -4.62
C LEU A 189 -16.90 26.58 -5.34
N SER A 190 -15.89 25.83 -5.76
CA SER A 190 -14.77 26.30 -6.59
C SER A 190 -13.87 25.12 -6.97
N SER A 191 -13.13 25.26 -8.07
CA SER A 191 -12.14 24.28 -8.51
C SER A 191 -11.07 23.98 -7.46
N ILE A 192 -10.67 24.99 -6.67
CA ILE A 192 -9.69 24.84 -5.58
C ILE A 192 -10.23 23.94 -4.47
N VAL A 193 -11.47 24.19 -4.02
CA VAL A 193 -12.12 23.37 -2.98
C VAL A 193 -12.28 21.93 -3.46
N GLY A 194 -12.69 21.74 -4.72
CA GLY A 194 -12.75 20.42 -5.36
C GLY A 194 -11.40 19.71 -5.33
N GLY A 195 -10.33 20.41 -5.72
CA GLY A 195 -8.95 19.87 -5.72
C GLY A 195 -8.46 19.45 -4.34
N VAL A 196 -8.72 20.25 -3.30
CA VAL A 196 -8.34 19.91 -1.91
C VAL A 196 -9.09 18.66 -1.42
N ILE A 197 -10.39 18.57 -1.71
CA ILE A 197 -11.20 17.38 -1.36
C ILE A 197 -10.69 16.14 -2.09
N MET A 198 -10.31 16.28 -3.37
CA MET A 198 -9.71 15.20 -4.13
C MET A 198 -8.41 14.73 -3.47
N ALA A 199 -7.51 15.65 -3.15
CA ALA A 199 -6.22 15.34 -2.55
C ALA A 199 -6.37 14.63 -1.20
N LEU A 200 -7.23 15.16 -0.31
CA LEU A 200 -7.51 14.53 0.99
C LEU A 200 -8.19 13.17 0.83
N GLY A 201 -9.21 13.09 -0.01
CA GLY A 201 -9.97 11.87 -0.25
C GLY A 201 -9.10 10.75 -0.81
N LEU A 202 -8.28 11.04 -1.83
CA LEU A 202 -7.35 10.07 -2.42
C LEU A 202 -6.30 9.62 -1.41
N SER A 203 -5.78 10.53 -0.59
CA SER A 203 -4.79 10.20 0.44
C SER A 203 -5.35 9.25 1.49
N VAL A 204 -6.61 9.45 1.90
CA VAL A 204 -7.33 8.56 2.82
C VAL A 204 -7.61 7.21 2.15
N VAL A 205 -8.20 7.21 0.96
CA VAL A 205 -8.53 6.00 0.20
C VAL A 205 -7.28 5.14 -0.02
N PHE A 206 -6.19 5.75 -0.46
CA PHE A 206 -4.93 5.03 -0.69
C PHE A 206 -4.35 4.46 0.60
N SER A 207 -4.39 5.21 1.70
CA SER A 207 -3.91 4.71 3.01
C SER A 207 -4.72 3.52 3.51
N VAL A 208 -6.05 3.58 3.41
CA VAL A 208 -6.96 2.51 3.86
C VAL A 208 -6.84 1.27 2.97
N THR A 209 -6.82 1.45 1.66
CA THR A 209 -6.69 0.32 0.73
C THR A 209 -5.30 -0.32 0.84
N LEU A 210 -4.24 0.47 0.99
CA LEU A 210 -2.90 -0.03 1.28
C LEU A 210 -2.86 -0.81 2.61
N ALA A 211 -3.55 -0.34 3.65
CA ALA A 211 -3.67 -1.06 4.91
C ALA A 211 -4.29 -2.46 4.73
N VAL A 212 -5.33 -2.58 3.90
CA VAL A 212 -5.96 -3.88 3.56
C VAL A 212 -4.97 -4.79 2.85
N TRP A 213 -4.26 -4.27 1.85
CA TRP A 213 -3.23 -5.03 1.13
C TRP A 213 -2.16 -5.55 2.08
N ILE A 214 -1.60 -4.64 2.89
CA ILE A 214 -0.56 -4.96 3.87
C ILE A 214 -1.05 -6.00 4.87
N SER A 215 -2.23 -5.83 5.46
CA SER A 215 -2.78 -6.81 6.41
C SER A 215 -2.97 -8.18 5.75
N THR A 216 -3.42 -8.23 4.49
CA THR A 216 -3.57 -9.49 3.75
C THR A 216 -2.24 -10.20 3.60
N VAL A 217 -1.24 -9.48 3.11
CA VAL A 217 0.12 -9.97 2.92
C VAL A 217 0.74 -10.41 4.26
N THR A 218 0.50 -9.64 5.31
CA THR A 218 1.00 -9.91 6.67
C THR A 218 0.42 -11.19 7.25
N PHE A 219 -0.90 -11.39 7.16
CA PHE A 219 -1.57 -12.58 7.65
C PHE A 219 -1.16 -13.82 6.85
N LEU A 220 -0.94 -13.66 5.54
CA LEU A 220 -0.39 -14.72 4.72
C LEU A 220 1.03 -15.10 5.19
N TYR A 221 1.93 -14.13 5.36
CA TYR A 221 3.29 -14.35 5.86
C TYR A 221 3.31 -15.05 7.22
N TYR A 222 2.43 -14.64 8.15
CA TYR A 222 2.29 -15.27 9.47
C TYR A 222 1.91 -16.75 9.39
N ASN A 223 0.97 -17.09 8.50
CA ASN A 223 0.57 -18.48 8.28
C ASN A 223 1.69 -19.32 7.63
N VAL A 224 2.56 -18.71 6.81
CA VAL A 224 3.67 -19.41 6.12
C VAL A 224 4.84 -19.72 7.04
N ILE A 225 5.16 -18.85 7.99
CA ILE A 225 6.34 -19.03 8.87
C ILE A 225 6.05 -19.86 10.12
N GLY A 226 4.78 -20.17 10.39
CA GLY A 226 4.40 -20.99 11.53
C GLY A 226 4.48 -20.26 12.87
N LEU A 227 4.49 -18.92 12.88
CA LEU A 227 4.43 -18.15 14.14
C LEU A 227 3.12 -18.38 14.93
N ARG A 228 2.11 -18.97 14.30
CA ARG A 228 0.88 -19.44 14.96
C ARG A 228 1.16 -20.51 16.01
N GLU A 229 2.08 -21.43 15.73
CA GLU A 229 2.46 -22.49 16.67
C GLU A 229 3.24 -21.91 17.86
N TYR A 230 4.02 -20.85 17.65
CA TYR A 230 4.83 -20.23 18.70
C TYR A 230 4.03 -19.41 19.72
N GLN A 231 2.84 -18.89 19.35
CA GLN A 231 1.94 -18.15 20.25
C GLN A 231 0.89 -19.04 20.92
N GLU A 232 0.56 -20.20 20.36
CA GLU A 232 -0.37 -21.14 21.01
C GLU A 232 0.34 -22.03 22.06
N THR A 233 1.68 -22.05 22.07
CA THR A 233 2.49 -22.77 23.07
C THR A 233 3.20 -21.88 24.10
N ALA A 234 2.99 -20.56 24.06
CA ALA A 234 3.60 -19.57 24.98
C ALA A 234 2.52 -18.85 25.79
#